data_AF-A0A847AD67-F1
#
_entry.id   AF-A0A847AD67-F1
#
_cell.length_a   1.000
_cell.length_b   1.000
_cell.length_c   1.000
_cell.angle_alpha   90.00
_cell.angle_beta   90.00
_cell.angle_gamma   90.00
#
_symmetry.space_group_name_H-M   'P 1'
#
loop_
_entity.id
_entity.type
_entity.pdbx_description
1 polymer ?
#
loop_
_entity_poly.entity_id
_entity_poly.type
_entity_poly.pdbx_seq_one_letter_code
_entity_poly.pdbx_strand_id
1 'polypeptide(L)'
;MSGVAFWQGNEAIAYGSIAAGCRFFGGYPITPSSEIAEIMAEELPKLNGRFIQMEDEIGGIAATIGGSIAGMKSLTATSGPGFSLKQENLGLAYMAEIPIVVVDVMRGGPSTGLPTKTSQQDVMQARWGTHGDHGTICYAPASVQECYDIAIKAFNSAERYRQPVLIMSDEIIGHMREKVVTKKLGPSDLINRKRPTEVPDKFVPYRPDPKDDLPCMASFGDGYRWHITGLTHNDWGFPTNNNDEIERKMKRLMSKIDRFRDDIVEYETVFEDDADVLVLAYGSVARSSLRAVHDARVRGFKAGFFRPITLWPFPDKELEKLARKVKTIIVPELNCGQMVLEVERAVRGRAKVVPLNLVNGELFMPEEILTVIEEVA
;
A
#
# COMPACT_ATOMS: atom_id res chain seq x y z
N MET A 1 -5.62 16.77 21.59
CA MET A 1 -6.85 17.26 20.94
C MET A 1 -6.70 16.93 19.46
N SER A 2 -7.79 16.69 18.74
CA SER A 2 -7.75 16.69 17.27
C SER A 2 -7.28 18.07 16.80
N GLY A 3 -6.28 18.12 15.93
CA GLY A 3 -5.73 19.34 15.35
C GLY A 3 -6.23 19.53 13.92
N VAL A 4 -6.10 20.75 13.41
CA VAL A 4 -6.26 21.04 11.98
C VAL A 4 -4.93 21.54 11.48
N ALA A 5 -4.46 20.97 10.38
CA ALA A 5 -3.24 21.37 9.71
C ALA A 5 -3.49 21.57 8.22
N PHE A 6 -2.57 22.24 7.54
CA PHE A 6 -2.58 22.42 6.10
C PHE A 6 -1.28 21.87 5.53
N TRP A 7 -1.35 20.64 5.03
CA TRP A 7 -0.17 19.82 4.73
C TRP A 7 -0.12 19.41 3.27
N GLN A 8 1.08 19.10 2.79
CA GLN A 8 1.24 18.29 1.57
C GLN A 8 0.90 16.81 1.85
N GLY A 9 0.62 16.03 0.81
CA GLY A 9 0.41 14.58 0.93
C GLY A 9 1.60 13.87 1.58
N ASN A 10 2.83 14.20 1.17
CA ASN A 10 4.05 13.67 1.77
C ASN A 10 4.16 14.00 3.27
N GLU A 11 3.88 15.27 3.63
CA GLU A 11 3.86 15.70 5.03
C GLU A 11 2.80 14.91 5.82
N ALA A 12 1.61 14.72 5.26
CA ALA A 12 0.52 13.95 5.87
C ALA A 12 0.88 12.47 6.08
N ILE A 13 1.57 11.82 5.14
CA ILE A 13 2.09 10.44 5.30
C ILE A 13 3.08 10.38 6.47
N ALA A 14 4.02 11.33 6.55
CA ALA A 14 5.02 11.36 7.61
C ALA A 14 4.38 11.54 9.00
N TYR A 15 3.51 12.53 9.16
CA TYR A 15 2.80 12.76 10.43
C TYR A 15 1.82 11.65 10.78
N GLY A 16 1.14 11.05 9.81
CA GLY A 16 0.30 9.87 10.00
C GLY A 16 1.11 8.66 10.49
N SER A 17 2.30 8.44 9.92
CA SER A 17 3.23 7.41 10.34
C SER A 17 3.71 7.62 11.78
N ILE A 18 4.08 8.85 12.14
CA ILE A 18 4.49 9.22 13.50
C ILE A 18 3.34 8.98 14.49
N ALA A 19 2.12 9.38 14.12
CA ALA A 19 0.91 9.17 14.92
C ALA A 19 0.62 7.67 15.12
N ALA A 20 0.91 6.84 14.11
CA ALA A 20 0.79 5.39 14.18
C ALA A 20 1.80 4.70 15.13
N GLY A 21 2.77 5.47 15.65
CA GLY A 21 3.84 4.98 16.51
C GLY A 21 5.14 4.65 15.76
N CYS A 22 5.31 5.09 14.51
CA CYS A 22 6.58 4.94 13.80
C CYS A 22 7.72 5.62 14.56
N ARG A 23 8.82 4.89 14.78
CA ARG A 23 10.00 5.39 15.52
C ARG A 23 11.32 5.11 14.80
N PHE A 24 11.29 4.54 13.61
CA PHE A 24 12.48 4.32 12.81
C PHE A 24 12.23 4.67 11.34
N PHE A 25 13.16 5.41 10.74
CA PHE A 25 13.19 5.65 9.31
C PHE A 25 14.57 5.30 8.74
N GLY A 26 14.58 4.48 7.69
CA GLY A 26 15.76 4.22 6.87
C GLY A 26 15.46 4.48 5.39
N GLY A 27 16.30 5.25 4.71
CA GLY A 27 16.00 5.58 3.31
C GLY A 27 17.11 6.31 2.59
N TYR A 28 16.86 6.59 1.32
CA TYR A 28 17.72 7.37 0.44
C TYR A 28 16.87 8.50 -0.19
N PRO A 29 17.38 9.73 -0.30
CA PRO A 29 16.60 10.83 -0.86
C PRO A 29 16.29 10.62 -2.34
N ILE A 30 15.02 10.72 -2.71
CA ILE A 30 14.58 10.63 -4.11
C ILE A 30 13.28 11.43 -4.30
N THR A 31 13.25 12.30 -5.30
CA THR A 31 12.02 13.02 -5.72
C THR A 31 10.99 12.03 -6.23
N PRO A 32 9.68 12.17 -5.95
CA PRO A 32 9.01 13.20 -5.15
C PRO A 32 8.67 12.72 -3.73
N SER A 33 9.59 12.03 -3.04
CA SER A 33 9.34 11.45 -1.71
C SER A 33 10.15 12.09 -0.58
N SER A 34 11.05 13.03 -0.91
CA SER A 34 12.06 13.57 0.01
C SER A 34 11.46 14.26 1.24
N GLU A 35 10.31 14.92 1.12
CA GLU A 35 9.64 15.63 2.22
C GLU A 35 9.24 14.65 3.35
N ILE A 36 8.97 13.38 3.02
CA ILE A 36 8.75 12.35 4.05
C ILE A 36 10.02 12.15 4.86
N ALA A 37 11.18 11.98 4.20
CA ALA A 37 12.46 11.78 4.87
C ALA A 37 12.86 13.00 5.70
N GLU A 38 12.65 14.21 5.19
CA GLU A 38 12.95 15.47 5.87
C GLU A 38 12.15 15.61 7.19
N ILE A 39 10.84 15.37 7.15
CA ILE A 39 10.01 15.41 8.37
C ILE A 39 10.43 14.31 9.36
N MET A 40 10.71 13.10 8.87
CA MET A 40 11.12 12.01 9.75
C MET A 40 12.49 12.30 10.39
N ALA A 41 13.41 12.96 9.67
CA ALA A 41 14.69 13.41 10.21
C ALA A 41 14.52 14.45 11.32
N GLU A 42 13.57 15.37 11.16
CA GLU A 42 13.30 16.41 12.15
C GLU A 42 12.55 15.88 13.39
N GLU A 43 11.50 15.08 13.17
CA GLU A 43 10.54 14.71 14.21
C GLU A 43 10.95 13.48 15.02
N LEU A 44 11.58 12.48 14.40
CA LEU A 44 11.92 11.24 15.11
C LEU A 44 12.84 11.47 16.32
N PRO A 45 13.91 12.28 16.26
CA PRO A 45 14.76 12.54 17.43
C PRO A 45 13.98 13.14 18.63
N LYS A 46 12.99 13.99 18.35
CA LYS A 46 12.10 14.60 19.37
C LYS A 46 11.26 13.55 20.11
N LEU A 47 11.04 12.40 19.47
CA LEU A 47 10.22 11.29 19.96
C LEU A 47 11.05 10.06 20.38
N ASN A 48 12.36 10.23 20.58
CA ASN A 48 13.32 9.16 20.82
C ASN A 48 13.31 8.06 19.73
N GLY A 49 12.90 8.41 18.51
CA GLY A 49 13.07 7.58 17.33
C GLY A 49 14.46 7.74 16.71
N ARG A 50 14.70 7.05 15.59
CA ARG A 50 15.96 7.08 14.84
C ARG A 50 15.70 7.31 13.36
N PHE A 51 16.42 8.25 12.78
CA PHE A 51 16.47 8.48 11.35
C PHE A 51 17.86 8.11 10.85
N ILE A 52 17.95 7.42 9.72
CA ILE A 52 19.20 7.19 9.03
C ILE A 52 19.02 7.36 7.51
N GLN A 53 19.81 8.26 6.94
CA GLN A 53 20.03 8.31 5.51
C GLN A 53 21.11 7.31 5.17
N MET A 54 20.76 6.34 4.32
CA MET A 54 21.68 5.31 3.84
C MET A 54 22.34 5.74 2.53
N GLU A 55 23.32 4.98 2.08
CA GLU A 55 24.08 5.20 0.85
C GLU A 55 23.25 5.00 -0.43
N ASP A 56 22.23 4.14 -0.37
CA ASP A 56 21.30 3.84 -1.46
C ASP A 56 19.97 3.26 -0.92
N GLU A 57 19.04 2.94 -1.82
CA GLU A 57 17.75 2.37 -1.45
C GLU A 57 17.82 0.94 -0.89
N ILE A 58 18.86 0.17 -1.22
CA ILE A 58 19.10 -1.20 -0.73
C ILE A 58 19.47 -1.13 0.76
N GLY A 59 20.46 -0.32 1.10
CA GLY A 59 20.83 0.00 2.48
C GLY A 59 19.66 0.61 3.25
N GLY A 60 18.89 1.51 2.60
CA GLY A 60 17.70 2.13 3.17
C GLY A 60 16.64 1.13 3.66
N ILE A 61 16.26 0.17 2.81
CA ILE A 61 15.28 -0.86 3.22
C ILE A 61 15.90 -1.88 4.18
N ALA A 62 17.17 -2.24 4.03
CA ALA A 62 17.86 -3.14 4.95
C ALA A 62 17.88 -2.57 6.38
N ALA A 63 18.19 -1.27 6.53
CA ALA A 63 18.13 -0.57 7.81
C ALA A 63 16.70 -0.55 8.38
N THR A 64 15.69 -0.32 7.53
CA THR A 64 14.28 -0.31 7.92
C THR A 64 13.81 -1.66 8.46
N ILE A 65 14.19 -2.75 7.78
CA ILE A 65 13.97 -4.13 8.23
C ILE A 65 14.65 -4.37 9.58
N GLY A 66 15.91 -3.97 9.72
CA GLY A 66 16.67 -4.05 10.97
C GLY A 66 16.00 -3.31 12.14
N GLY A 67 15.52 -2.08 11.90
CA GLY A 67 14.76 -1.32 12.88
C GLY A 67 13.49 -2.03 13.34
N SER A 68 12.82 -2.75 12.42
CA SER A 68 11.62 -3.52 12.76
C SER A 68 11.94 -4.78 13.57
N ILE A 69 13.02 -5.48 13.25
CA ILE A 69 13.52 -6.61 14.02
C ILE A 69 13.91 -6.18 15.45
N ALA A 70 14.49 -4.98 15.59
CA ALA A 70 14.79 -4.37 16.88
C ALA A 70 13.54 -3.88 17.64
N GLY A 71 12.35 -3.98 17.06
CA GLY A 71 11.07 -3.75 17.74
C GLY A 71 10.39 -2.42 17.48
N MET A 72 10.95 -1.61 16.59
CA MET A 72 10.32 -0.35 16.19
C MET A 72 9.31 -0.58 15.05
N LYS A 73 8.29 0.28 14.99
CA LYS A 73 7.55 0.47 13.75
C LYS A 73 8.43 1.28 12.80
N SER A 74 8.74 0.71 11.65
CA SER A 74 9.75 1.25 10.72
C SER A 74 9.15 1.65 9.37
N LEU A 75 9.63 2.77 8.83
CA LEU A 75 9.22 3.36 7.56
C LEU A 75 10.42 3.49 6.61
N THR A 76 10.18 3.28 5.32
CA THR A 76 11.01 3.81 4.24
C THR A 76 10.11 4.47 3.19
N ALA A 77 10.59 5.55 2.57
CA ALA A 77 9.92 6.21 1.46
C ALA A 77 10.83 6.21 0.23
N THR A 78 10.24 6.13 -0.96
CA THR A 78 10.94 6.07 -2.23
C THR A 78 10.04 6.46 -3.41
N SER A 79 10.55 6.26 -4.63
CA SER A 79 9.81 6.32 -5.89
C SER A 79 10.24 5.15 -6.80
N GLY A 80 9.59 4.94 -7.95
CA GLY A 80 9.78 3.81 -8.86
C GLY A 80 11.21 3.22 -9.03
N PRO A 81 12.27 4.02 -9.29
CA PRO A 81 13.64 3.49 -9.39
C PRO A 81 14.13 2.86 -8.08
N GLY A 82 13.93 3.57 -6.98
CA GLY A 82 14.31 3.10 -5.66
C GLY A 82 13.43 1.95 -5.18
N PHE A 83 12.16 1.93 -5.56
CA PHE A 83 11.26 0.79 -5.32
C PHE A 83 11.76 -0.47 -6.04
N SER A 84 12.29 -0.35 -7.25
CA SER A 84 12.94 -1.46 -7.97
C SER A 84 14.15 -2.02 -7.21
N LEU A 85 15.01 -1.15 -6.68
CA LEU A 85 16.18 -1.57 -5.89
C LEU A 85 15.79 -2.24 -4.57
N LYS A 86 14.62 -1.92 -4.01
CA LYS A 86 14.13 -2.49 -2.75
C LYS A 86 13.54 -3.89 -2.89
N GLN A 87 13.22 -4.36 -4.11
CA GLN A 87 12.43 -5.59 -4.30
C GLN A 87 13.05 -6.84 -3.67
N GLU A 88 14.38 -7.02 -3.71
CA GLU A 88 15.04 -8.17 -3.10
C GLU A 88 14.85 -8.21 -1.58
N ASN A 89 15.12 -7.10 -0.91
CA ASN A 89 14.92 -6.95 0.54
C ASN A 89 13.45 -6.96 0.94
N LEU A 90 12.56 -6.49 0.06
CA LEU A 90 11.12 -6.61 0.27
C LEU A 90 10.69 -8.09 0.26
N GLY A 91 11.25 -8.89 -0.64
CA GLY A 91 11.11 -10.36 -0.65
C GLY A 91 11.60 -11.00 0.65
N LEU A 92 12.77 -10.58 1.16
CA LEU A 92 13.26 -11.01 2.48
C LEU A 92 12.26 -10.67 3.60
N ALA A 93 11.70 -9.46 3.61
CA ALA A 93 10.75 -9.04 4.62
C ALA A 93 9.42 -9.81 4.56
N TYR A 94 8.93 -10.17 3.36
CA TYR A 94 7.79 -11.08 3.21
C TYR A 94 8.13 -12.48 3.75
N MET A 95 9.26 -13.03 3.34
CA MET A 95 9.68 -14.38 3.71
C MET A 95 9.91 -14.55 5.22
N ALA A 96 10.51 -13.54 5.84
CA ALA A 96 10.77 -13.50 7.28
C ALA A 96 9.62 -12.90 8.10
N GLU A 97 8.50 -12.55 7.46
CA GLU A 97 7.30 -11.99 8.09
C GLU A 97 7.62 -10.78 8.99
N ILE A 98 8.36 -9.83 8.43
CA ILE A 98 8.84 -8.63 9.11
C ILE A 98 7.93 -7.46 8.72
N PRO A 99 7.25 -6.83 9.69
CA PRO A 99 6.36 -5.72 9.41
C PRO A 99 7.15 -4.43 9.19
N ILE A 100 6.96 -3.83 8.01
CA ILE A 100 7.48 -2.51 7.65
C ILE A 100 6.44 -1.80 6.79
N VAL A 101 6.47 -0.47 6.76
CA VAL A 101 5.71 0.30 5.78
C VAL A 101 6.68 0.86 4.74
N VAL A 102 6.34 0.68 3.46
CA VAL A 102 7.09 1.22 2.32
C VAL A 102 6.17 2.16 1.57
N VAL A 103 6.60 3.41 1.42
CA VAL A 103 5.87 4.41 0.62
C VAL A 103 6.55 4.52 -0.73
N ASP A 104 5.80 4.29 -1.79
CA ASP A 104 6.20 4.60 -3.15
C ASP A 104 5.38 5.81 -3.61
N VAL A 105 6.06 6.96 -3.77
CA VAL A 105 5.45 8.13 -4.38
C VAL A 105 5.75 8.06 -5.87
N MET A 106 4.82 7.46 -6.61
CA MET A 106 4.96 7.13 -8.02
C MET A 106 5.19 8.38 -8.87
N ARG A 107 6.15 8.29 -9.78
CA ARG A 107 6.52 9.33 -10.76
C ARG A 107 6.68 8.71 -12.15
N GLY A 108 6.84 9.53 -13.20
CA GLY A 108 7.01 9.03 -14.56
C GLY A 108 8.23 8.12 -14.69
N GLY A 109 8.02 6.89 -15.18
CA GLY A 109 9.05 5.97 -15.62
C GLY A 109 9.11 5.83 -17.15
N PRO A 110 9.77 4.78 -17.70
CA PRO A 110 10.64 3.83 -16.99
C PRO A 110 12.03 4.41 -16.67
N SER A 111 12.84 3.68 -15.90
CA SER A 111 14.19 4.11 -15.48
C SER A 111 14.12 5.47 -14.75
N THR A 112 15.02 6.42 -15.00
CA THR A 112 14.95 7.77 -14.43
C THR A 112 13.62 8.46 -14.75
N GLY A 113 13.11 8.21 -15.96
CA GLY A 113 11.82 8.69 -16.46
C GLY A 113 11.65 10.21 -16.36
N LEU A 114 10.54 10.64 -15.76
CA LEU A 114 10.14 12.02 -15.55
C LEU A 114 10.08 12.30 -14.03
N PRO A 115 11.20 12.66 -13.38
CA PRO A 115 11.28 12.75 -11.92
C PRO A 115 10.28 13.69 -11.26
N THR A 116 9.80 14.70 -12.00
CA THR A 116 8.92 15.77 -11.52
C THR A 116 7.51 15.67 -12.09
N LYS A 117 7.15 14.54 -12.70
CA LYS A 117 5.84 14.32 -13.30
C LYS A 117 5.19 13.08 -12.71
N THR A 118 3.86 13.13 -12.61
CA THR A 118 3.07 12.04 -12.05
C THR A 118 3.03 10.82 -12.95
N SER A 119 2.87 9.65 -12.34
CA SER A 119 2.47 8.42 -13.01
C SER A 119 1.85 7.46 -12.02
N GLN A 120 1.24 6.39 -12.52
CA GLN A 120 0.73 5.28 -11.70
C GLN A 120 1.27 3.94 -12.24
N GLN A 121 2.54 3.93 -12.63
CA GLN A 121 3.19 2.84 -13.39
C GLN A 121 3.79 1.73 -12.50
N ASP A 122 3.75 1.87 -11.18
CA ASP A 122 4.40 0.93 -10.26
C ASP A 122 3.41 -0.02 -9.56
N VAL A 123 2.11 0.05 -9.86
CA VAL A 123 1.09 -0.72 -9.15
C VAL A 123 1.22 -2.24 -9.35
N MET A 124 1.69 -2.68 -10.50
CA MET A 124 2.01 -4.10 -10.72
C MET A 124 3.31 -4.50 -10.06
N GLN A 125 4.29 -3.60 -9.96
CA GLN A 125 5.52 -3.84 -9.22
C GLN A 125 5.23 -4.03 -7.71
N ALA A 126 4.21 -3.34 -7.18
CA ALA A 126 3.75 -3.52 -5.81
C ALA A 126 3.22 -4.93 -5.49
N ARG A 127 2.82 -5.70 -6.53
CA ARG A 127 2.35 -7.09 -6.39
C ARG A 127 3.38 -8.11 -6.84
N TRP A 128 4.06 -7.85 -7.96
CA TRP A 128 4.86 -8.82 -8.69
C TRP A 128 6.33 -8.43 -8.83
N GLY A 129 6.77 -7.36 -8.15
CA GLY A 129 8.15 -6.88 -8.25
C GLY A 129 9.16 -7.79 -7.55
N THR A 130 8.76 -8.47 -6.46
CA THR A 130 9.62 -9.45 -5.79
C THR A 130 9.59 -10.79 -6.50
N HIS A 131 10.67 -11.57 -6.39
CA HIS A 131 10.69 -12.93 -6.90
C HIS A 131 10.00 -13.90 -5.93
N GLY A 132 9.31 -14.91 -6.48
CA GLY A 132 8.56 -15.89 -5.69
C GLY A 132 7.15 -15.43 -5.31
N ASP A 133 6.42 -16.30 -4.62
CA ASP A 133 5.01 -16.06 -4.27
C ASP A 133 4.87 -15.43 -2.88
N HIS A 134 4.09 -14.35 -2.78
CA HIS A 134 3.69 -13.76 -1.51
C HIS A 134 2.33 -13.06 -1.61
N GLY A 135 1.63 -12.95 -0.48
CA GLY A 135 0.55 -11.97 -0.33
C GLY A 135 1.12 -10.56 -0.14
N THR A 136 0.40 -9.53 -0.57
CA THR A 136 0.77 -8.12 -0.35
C THR A 136 -0.46 -7.33 0.08
N ILE A 137 -0.23 -6.29 0.89
CA ILE A 137 -1.24 -5.27 1.19
C ILE A 137 -0.74 -3.95 0.63
N CYS A 138 -1.56 -3.31 -0.17
CA CYS A 138 -1.22 -2.10 -0.90
C CYS A 138 -2.40 -1.14 -0.92
N TYR A 139 -2.19 0.07 -0.42
CA TYR A 139 -3.20 1.13 -0.38
C TYR A 139 -2.81 2.30 -1.30
N ALA A 140 -3.80 2.97 -1.90
CA ALA A 140 -3.60 4.14 -2.75
C ALA A 140 -4.46 5.33 -2.29
N PRO A 141 -3.88 6.36 -1.65
CA PRO A 141 -4.61 7.56 -1.23
C PRO A 141 -5.08 8.38 -2.44
N ALA A 142 -6.27 8.99 -2.36
CA ALA A 142 -6.76 9.97 -3.35
C ALA A 142 -6.82 11.42 -2.82
N SER A 143 -6.41 11.65 -1.57
CA SER A 143 -6.39 12.97 -0.94
C SER A 143 -5.29 13.08 0.12
N VAL A 144 -4.97 14.30 0.54
CA VAL A 144 -3.98 14.54 1.61
C VAL A 144 -4.53 14.06 2.96
N GLN A 145 -5.85 14.16 3.20
CA GLN A 145 -6.47 13.58 4.38
C GLN A 145 -6.29 12.05 4.40
N GLU A 146 -6.49 11.39 3.27
CA GLU A 146 -6.27 9.95 3.16
C GLU A 146 -4.80 9.57 3.32
N CYS A 147 -3.84 10.37 2.85
CA CYS A 147 -2.42 10.15 3.12
C CYS A 147 -2.12 9.97 4.61
N TYR A 148 -2.71 10.83 5.46
CA TYR A 148 -2.58 10.73 6.92
C TYR A 148 -3.26 9.46 7.47
N ASP A 149 -4.50 9.20 7.07
CA ASP A 149 -5.30 8.08 7.59
C ASP A 149 -4.77 6.72 7.13
N ILE A 150 -4.36 6.61 5.87
CA ILE A 150 -3.77 5.40 5.28
C ILE A 150 -2.42 5.10 5.89
N ALA A 151 -1.59 6.10 6.23
CA ALA A 151 -0.34 5.84 6.94
C ALA A 151 -0.58 5.13 8.27
N ILE A 152 -1.59 5.56 9.04
CA ILE A 152 -1.98 4.89 10.30
C ILE A 152 -2.48 3.47 10.01
N LYS A 153 -3.37 3.32 9.03
CA LYS A 153 -3.91 2.01 8.62
C LYS A 153 -2.81 1.05 8.16
N ALA A 154 -1.83 1.53 7.41
CA ALA A 154 -0.72 0.75 6.89
C ALA A 154 0.15 0.18 8.01
N PHE A 155 0.49 1.00 9.02
CA PHE A 155 1.20 0.51 10.19
C PHE A 155 0.38 -0.49 11.00
N ASN A 156 -0.91 -0.25 11.20
CA ASN A 156 -1.78 -1.20 11.88
C ASN A 156 -1.86 -2.54 11.13
N SER A 157 -1.94 -2.48 9.79
CA SER A 157 -1.97 -3.67 8.92
C SER A 157 -0.63 -4.42 8.96
N ALA A 158 0.49 -3.71 8.86
CA ALA A 158 1.82 -4.30 8.90
C ALA A 158 2.02 -5.04 10.22
N GLU A 159 1.76 -4.37 11.34
CA GLU A 159 1.88 -4.94 12.69
C GLU A 159 0.93 -6.11 12.93
N ARG A 160 -0.33 -6.02 12.46
CA ARG A 160 -1.31 -7.10 12.59
C ARG A 160 -0.89 -8.34 11.82
N TYR A 161 -0.60 -8.18 10.53
CA TYR A 161 -0.39 -9.30 9.60
C TYR A 161 1.08 -9.72 9.46
N ARG A 162 1.99 -9.07 10.19
CA ARG A 162 3.43 -9.34 10.19
C ARG A 162 4.00 -9.47 8.78
N GLN A 163 3.92 -8.38 8.03
CA GLN A 163 4.48 -8.31 6.69
C GLN A 163 4.65 -6.86 6.23
N PRO A 164 5.40 -6.62 5.15
CA PRO A 164 5.39 -5.35 4.46
C PRO A 164 3.98 -4.90 4.07
N VAL A 165 3.74 -3.59 4.19
CA VAL A 165 2.55 -2.91 3.66
C VAL A 165 2.99 -1.72 2.83
N LEU A 166 2.41 -1.60 1.64
CA LEU A 166 2.78 -0.60 0.65
C LEU A 166 1.75 0.53 0.63
N ILE A 167 2.23 1.76 0.52
CA ILE A 167 1.41 2.94 0.24
C ILE A 167 1.86 3.48 -1.13
N MET A 168 0.97 3.39 -2.12
CA MET A 168 1.21 3.84 -3.49
C MET A 168 0.57 5.22 -3.67
N SER A 169 1.30 6.26 -3.27
CA SER A 169 0.94 7.64 -3.61
C SER A 169 1.45 7.97 -5.01
N ASP A 170 1.08 9.11 -5.56
CA ASP A 170 1.67 9.65 -6.78
C ASP A 170 2.17 11.08 -6.56
N GLU A 171 2.98 11.59 -7.48
CA GLU A 171 3.58 12.93 -7.41
C GLU A 171 2.55 14.03 -7.14
N ILE A 172 1.36 13.94 -7.75
CA ILE A 172 0.29 14.92 -7.55
C ILE A 172 -0.20 14.88 -6.12
N ILE A 173 -0.58 13.70 -5.61
CA ILE A 173 -1.06 13.57 -4.23
C ILE A 173 0.03 13.95 -3.23
N GLY A 174 1.28 13.53 -3.49
CA GLY A 174 2.43 13.80 -2.64
C GLY A 174 2.69 15.29 -2.42
N HIS A 175 2.59 16.10 -3.48
CA HIS A 175 2.87 17.54 -3.42
C HIS A 175 1.62 18.43 -3.29
N MET A 176 0.41 17.91 -3.48
CA MET A 176 -0.84 18.64 -3.26
C MET A 176 -0.97 19.07 -1.81
N ARG A 177 -1.44 20.30 -1.55
CA ARG A 177 -1.76 20.79 -0.20
C ARG A 177 -3.27 20.84 0.06
N GLU A 178 -3.70 20.26 1.17
CA GLU A 178 -5.09 20.33 1.63
C GLU A 178 -5.18 20.45 3.16
N LYS A 179 -6.39 20.72 3.65
CA LYS A 179 -6.71 20.67 5.07
C LYS A 179 -6.67 19.20 5.55
N VAL A 180 -5.92 18.94 6.61
CA VAL A 180 -5.89 17.65 7.31
C VAL A 180 -6.44 17.84 8.72
N VAL A 181 -7.40 17.01 9.09
CA VAL A 181 -7.92 16.90 10.46
C VAL A 181 -7.23 15.72 11.12
N THR A 182 -6.35 16.02 12.08
CA THR A 182 -5.63 14.97 12.81
C THR A 182 -6.50 14.35 13.88
N LYS A 183 -6.35 13.04 14.06
CA LYS A 183 -7.10 12.28 15.06
C LYS A 183 -6.31 12.22 16.35
N LYS A 184 -7.01 12.33 17.49
CA LYS A 184 -6.42 12.01 18.79
C LYS A 184 -6.47 10.49 18.95
N LEU A 185 -5.39 9.81 18.60
CA LEU A 185 -5.30 8.35 18.69
C LEU A 185 -5.09 7.91 20.14
N GLY A 186 -5.87 6.92 20.57
CA GLY A 186 -5.69 6.17 21.80
C GLY A 186 -5.14 4.77 21.54
N PRO A 187 -4.88 3.99 22.60
CA PRO A 187 -4.34 2.62 22.48
C PRO A 187 -5.20 1.68 21.62
N SER A 188 -6.51 1.89 21.57
CA SER A 188 -7.43 1.07 20.75
C SER A 188 -7.33 1.36 19.25
N ASP A 189 -6.82 2.53 18.87
CA ASP A 189 -6.70 2.95 17.47
C ASP A 189 -5.39 2.43 16.84
N LEU A 190 -4.47 1.92 17.67
CA LEU A 190 -3.14 1.48 17.26
C LEU A 190 -2.98 -0.02 17.50
N ILE A 191 -2.63 -0.74 16.44
CA ILE A 191 -2.29 -2.15 16.54
C ILE A 191 -0.77 -2.28 16.68
N ASN A 192 -0.34 -3.12 17.61
CA ASN A 192 1.04 -3.55 17.76
C ASN A 192 1.12 -5.05 17.46
N ARG A 193 2.24 -5.49 16.89
CA ARG A 193 2.44 -6.91 16.61
C ARG A 193 2.36 -7.74 17.88
N LYS A 194 1.84 -8.97 17.74
CA LYS A 194 1.79 -9.93 18.84
C LYS A 194 3.20 -10.19 19.38
N ARG A 195 3.38 -10.07 20.70
CA ARG A 195 4.62 -10.42 21.39
C ARG A 195 4.52 -11.83 21.98
N PRO A 196 5.64 -12.57 22.09
CA PRO A 196 5.64 -13.85 22.81
C PRO A 196 5.26 -13.65 24.27
N THR A 197 4.40 -14.54 24.78
CA THR A 197 4.03 -14.59 26.21
C THR A 197 4.69 -15.74 26.95
N GLU A 198 5.30 -16.67 26.20
CA GLU A 198 6.03 -17.80 26.75
C GLU A 198 7.43 -17.41 27.20
N VAL A 199 8.02 -18.25 28.06
CA VAL A 199 9.41 -18.10 28.48
C VAL A 199 10.36 -18.29 27.29
N PRO A 200 11.50 -17.57 27.23
CA PRO A 200 12.40 -17.60 26.08
C PRO A 200 12.78 -18.99 25.56
N ASP A 201 12.98 -19.97 26.43
CA ASP A 201 13.40 -21.33 26.06
C ASP A 201 12.32 -22.14 25.30
N LYS A 202 11.06 -21.69 25.31
CA LYS A 202 9.96 -22.37 24.62
C LYS A 202 9.54 -21.68 23.32
N PHE A 203 9.97 -20.44 23.13
CA PHE A 203 9.56 -19.58 22.03
C PHE A 203 9.93 -20.17 20.67
N VAL A 204 8.91 -20.35 19.81
CA VAL A 204 9.07 -20.78 18.42
C VAL A 204 8.65 -19.65 17.48
N PRO A 205 9.59 -19.00 16.77
CA PRO A 205 9.37 -17.68 16.17
C PRO A 205 8.34 -17.60 15.04
N TYR A 206 8.19 -18.68 14.29
CA TYR A 206 7.29 -18.75 13.14
C TYR A 206 6.14 -19.71 13.37
N ARG A 207 5.96 -20.22 14.60
CA ARG A 207 4.82 -21.06 14.96
C ARG A 207 3.53 -20.25 14.79
N PRO A 208 2.62 -20.68 13.90
CA PRO A 208 1.37 -19.96 13.72
C PRO A 208 0.49 -20.02 14.97
N ASP A 209 -0.18 -18.92 15.29
CA ASP A 209 -1.16 -18.88 16.37
C ASP A 209 -2.41 -19.69 15.97
N PRO A 210 -2.88 -20.65 16.79
CA PRO A 210 -4.06 -21.44 16.45
C PRO A 210 -5.34 -20.64 16.19
N LYS A 211 -5.44 -19.39 16.66
CA LYS A 211 -6.63 -18.55 16.49
C LYS A 211 -6.74 -17.89 15.12
N ASP A 212 -5.61 -17.45 14.57
CA ASP A 212 -5.60 -16.61 13.37
C ASP A 212 -4.43 -16.89 12.41
N ASP A 213 -3.60 -17.89 12.74
CA ASP A 213 -2.47 -18.37 11.94
C ASP A 213 -1.38 -17.29 11.72
N LEU A 214 -1.33 -16.29 12.61
CA LEU A 214 -0.34 -15.20 12.62
C LEU A 214 0.66 -15.42 13.78
N PRO A 215 1.94 -15.71 13.49
CA PRO A 215 2.94 -15.95 14.54
C PRO A 215 3.24 -14.69 15.34
N CYS A 216 3.53 -14.81 16.63
CA CYS A 216 4.07 -13.69 17.41
C CYS A 216 5.53 -13.38 17.04
N MET A 217 6.02 -12.18 17.36
CA MET A 217 7.38 -11.73 17.04
C MET A 217 8.05 -11.15 18.28
N ALA A 218 9.20 -11.70 18.66
CA ALA A 218 10.09 -11.09 19.63
C ALA A 218 10.95 -10.00 18.97
N SER A 219 11.49 -9.08 19.74
CA SER A 219 12.55 -8.19 19.24
C SER A 219 13.94 -8.67 19.65
N PHE A 220 14.93 -8.34 18.84
CA PHE A 220 16.32 -8.49 19.26
C PHE A 220 16.59 -7.55 20.44
N GLY A 221 17.04 -8.13 21.56
CA GLY A 221 17.21 -7.43 22.83
C GLY A 221 16.16 -7.80 23.89
N ASP A 222 15.03 -8.42 23.53
CA ASP A 222 13.97 -8.82 24.47
C ASP A 222 14.34 -10.09 25.31
N GLY A 223 15.53 -10.65 25.13
CA GLY A 223 15.97 -11.89 25.78
C GLY A 223 15.55 -13.18 25.06
N TYR A 224 14.79 -13.08 23.97
CA TYR A 224 14.43 -14.21 23.11
C TYR A 224 15.52 -14.48 22.06
N ARG A 225 15.82 -15.75 21.81
CA ARG A 225 16.76 -16.19 20.77
C ARG A 225 15.98 -16.73 19.59
N TRP A 226 16.23 -16.18 18.41
CA TRP A 226 15.58 -16.62 17.20
C TRP A 226 16.41 -16.27 15.97
N HIS A 227 16.15 -16.97 14.88
CA HIS A 227 16.91 -16.86 13.64
C HIS A 227 16.04 -16.27 12.53
N ILE A 228 16.64 -15.42 11.71
CA ILE A 228 16.01 -14.79 10.55
C ILE A 228 16.82 -15.18 9.32
N THR A 229 16.14 -15.61 8.27
CA THR A 229 16.78 -15.98 7.01
C THR A 229 15.84 -15.76 5.84
N GLY A 230 16.40 -15.45 4.67
CA GLY A 230 15.65 -15.44 3.40
C GLY A 230 15.40 -16.84 2.82
N LEU A 231 16.04 -17.88 3.39
CA LEU A 231 15.80 -19.27 2.97
C LEU A 231 14.42 -19.76 3.44
N THR A 232 13.87 -20.75 2.74
CA THR A 232 12.78 -21.54 3.29
C THR A 232 13.21 -22.19 4.59
N HIS A 233 12.42 -22.00 5.64
CA HIS A 233 12.78 -22.35 7.00
C HIS A 233 11.62 -23.01 7.74
N ASN A 234 11.91 -23.84 8.72
CA ASN A 234 10.91 -24.42 9.61
C ASN A 234 10.39 -23.37 10.62
N ASP A 235 9.52 -23.79 11.54
CA ASP A 235 8.91 -22.88 12.52
C ASP A 235 9.93 -22.26 13.50
N TRP A 236 11.11 -22.89 13.65
CA TRP A 236 12.21 -22.39 14.48
C TRP A 236 13.06 -21.32 13.81
N GLY A 237 12.87 -21.07 12.50
CA GLY A 237 13.70 -20.13 11.74
C GLY A 237 14.90 -20.77 11.07
N PHE A 238 15.11 -22.09 11.18
CA PHE A 238 16.23 -22.77 10.55
C PHE A 238 15.89 -23.22 9.13
N PRO A 239 16.83 -23.10 8.17
CA PRO A 239 16.63 -23.57 6.81
C PRO A 239 16.15 -25.03 6.77
N THR A 240 15.21 -25.33 5.88
CA THR A 240 14.65 -26.68 5.75
C THR A 240 14.62 -27.12 4.29
N ASN A 241 14.83 -28.42 4.07
CA ASN A 241 14.61 -29.10 2.79
C ASN A 241 13.44 -30.09 2.87
N ASN A 242 12.64 -30.04 3.94
CA ASN A 242 11.48 -30.90 4.10
C ASN A 242 10.30 -30.38 3.26
N ASN A 243 9.86 -31.18 2.30
CA ASN A 243 8.81 -30.78 1.35
C ASN A 243 7.49 -30.37 2.03
N ASP A 244 7.06 -31.10 3.07
CA ASP A 244 5.79 -30.82 3.76
C ASP A 244 5.84 -29.50 4.55
N GLU A 245 7.00 -29.19 5.16
CA GLU A 245 7.21 -27.91 5.84
C GLU A 245 7.22 -26.75 4.84
N ILE A 246 7.89 -26.94 3.70
CA ILE A 246 7.98 -25.96 2.62
C ILE A 246 6.58 -25.65 2.06
N GLU A 247 5.83 -26.68 1.69
CA GLU A 247 4.49 -26.51 1.13
C GLU A 247 3.55 -25.83 2.13
N ARG A 248 3.56 -26.28 3.39
CA ARG A 248 2.74 -25.68 4.45
C ARG A 248 3.07 -24.20 4.65
N LYS A 249 4.35 -23.85 4.71
CA LYS A 249 4.79 -22.46 4.87
C LYS A 249 4.34 -21.60 3.69
N MET A 250 4.61 -22.03 2.45
CA MET A 250 4.27 -21.23 1.27
C MET A 250 2.75 -21.03 1.16
N LYS A 251 1.95 -22.09 1.36
CA LYS A 251 0.50 -21.97 1.40
C LYS A 251 -0.01 -21.04 2.50
N ARG A 252 0.64 -21.04 3.68
CA ARG A 252 0.32 -20.10 4.75
C ARG A 252 0.64 -18.66 4.36
N LEU A 253 1.84 -18.39 3.85
CA LEU A 253 2.25 -17.03 3.46
C LEU A 253 1.29 -16.43 2.42
N MET A 254 0.83 -17.24 1.46
CA MET A 254 -0.20 -16.84 0.49
C MET A 254 -1.56 -16.63 1.15
N SER A 255 -2.09 -17.65 1.82
CA SER A 255 -3.44 -17.61 2.39
C SER A 255 -3.58 -16.63 3.57
N LYS A 256 -2.46 -16.18 4.16
CA LYS A 256 -2.44 -15.16 5.23
C LYS A 256 -3.28 -13.95 4.85
N ILE A 257 -3.14 -13.45 3.63
CA ILE A 257 -3.86 -12.26 3.19
C ILE A 257 -5.24 -12.57 2.66
N ASP A 258 -5.41 -13.70 1.97
CA ASP A 258 -6.73 -14.13 1.48
C ASP A 258 -7.73 -14.34 2.63
N ARG A 259 -7.29 -14.90 3.77
CA ARG A 259 -8.15 -15.12 4.95
C ARG A 259 -8.70 -13.84 5.57
N PHE A 260 -7.93 -12.76 5.49
CA PHE A 260 -8.31 -11.45 6.03
C PHE A 260 -8.69 -10.47 4.93
N ARG A 261 -8.95 -10.94 3.70
CA ARG A 261 -9.30 -10.08 2.57
C ARG A 261 -10.43 -9.14 2.92
N ASP A 262 -11.50 -9.65 3.52
CA ASP A 262 -12.70 -8.86 3.81
C ASP A 262 -12.47 -7.85 4.97
N ASP A 263 -11.41 -8.02 5.78
CA ASP A 263 -10.95 -7.02 6.78
C ASP A 263 -10.05 -5.94 6.16
N ILE A 264 -9.36 -6.27 5.05
CA ILE A 264 -8.32 -5.44 4.44
C ILE A 264 -8.90 -4.58 3.31
N VAL A 265 -9.73 -5.20 2.47
CA VAL A 265 -10.25 -4.62 1.23
C VAL A 265 -11.21 -3.49 1.55
N GLU A 266 -10.81 -2.29 1.16
CA GLU A 266 -11.63 -1.09 1.19
C GLU A 266 -11.71 -0.45 -0.20
N TYR A 267 -12.90 0.08 -0.48
CA TYR A 267 -13.24 0.75 -1.72
C TYR A 267 -14.34 1.78 -1.45
N GLU A 268 -14.52 2.69 -2.38
CA GLU A 268 -15.56 3.71 -2.37
C GLU A 268 -16.41 3.60 -3.63
N THR A 269 -17.71 3.81 -3.49
CA THR A 269 -18.66 3.90 -4.60
C THR A 269 -19.47 5.19 -4.53
N VAL A 270 -19.81 5.72 -5.71
CA VAL A 270 -20.73 6.85 -5.84
C VAL A 270 -21.65 6.62 -7.03
N PHE A 271 -22.96 6.77 -6.84
CA PHE A 271 -23.99 6.58 -7.87
C PHE A 271 -23.94 5.20 -8.57
N GLU A 272 -23.57 4.14 -7.85
CA GLU A 272 -23.45 2.79 -8.39
C GLU A 272 -24.78 2.05 -8.57
N ASP A 273 -25.83 2.47 -7.86
CA ASP A 273 -27.09 1.72 -7.76
C ASP A 273 -27.85 1.63 -9.09
N ASP A 274 -27.86 2.71 -9.89
CA ASP A 274 -28.58 2.83 -11.15
C ASP A 274 -27.66 3.04 -12.36
N ALA A 275 -26.34 2.86 -12.20
CA ALA A 275 -25.35 3.12 -13.23
C ALA A 275 -25.45 2.17 -14.43
N ASP A 276 -25.39 2.74 -15.64
CA ASP A 276 -25.15 2.02 -16.90
C ASP A 276 -23.65 1.98 -17.24
N VAL A 277 -22.91 3.05 -16.91
CA VAL A 277 -21.46 3.20 -17.11
C VAL A 277 -20.80 3.39 -15.75
N LEU A 278 -19.72 2.66 -15.46
CA LEU A 278 -18.93 2.79 -14.24
C LEU A 278 -17.54 3.34 -14.58
N VAL A 279 -17.06 4.35 -13.87
CA VAL A 279 -15.66 4.79 -13.95
C VAL A 279 -14.89 4.20 -12.77
N LEU A 280 -13.86 3.41 -13.06
CA LEU A 280 -12.98 2.79 -12.07
C LEU A 280 -11.61 3.45 -12.08
N ALA A 281 -11.26 4.16 -11.00
CA ALA A 281 -9.99 4.89 -10.91
C ALA A 281 -9.45 4.90 -9.48
N TYR A 282 -8.15 5.12 -9.33
CA TYR A 282 -7.45 5.18 -8.04
C TYR A 282 -6.42 6.31 -8.01
N GLY A 283 -5.85 6.58 -6.83
CA GLY A 283 -4.86 7.64 -6.65
C GLY A 283 -5.39 9.03 -7.06
N SER A 284 -4.54 9.89 -7.60
CA SER A 284 -4.93 11.22 -8.12
C SER A 284 -6.03 11.17 -9.18
N VAL A 285 -6.03 10.17 -10.08
CA VAL A 285 -7.01 10.05 -11.18
C VAL A 285 -8.44 9.87 -10.66
N ALA A 286 -8.61 9.25 -9.48
CA ALA A 286 -9.91 9.12 -8.83
C ALA A 286 -10.65 10.46 -8.68
N ARG A 287 -9.91 11.56 -8.46
CA ARG A 287 -10.51 12.89 -8.25
C ARG A 287 -11.11 13.45 -9.54
N SER A 288 -10.35 13.39 -10.64
CA SER A 288 -10.83 13.83 -11.95
C SER A 288 -11.98 12.95 -12.44
N SER A 289 -11.88 11.64 -12.21
CA SER A 289 -12.94 10.66 -12.53
C SER A 289 -14.23 10.93 -11.78
N LEU A 290 -14.16 11.16 -10.47
CA LEU A 290 -15.35 11.47 -9.68
C LEU A 290 -16.02 12.76 -10.15
N ARG A 291 -15.23 13.79 -10.48
CA ARG A 291 -15.77 15.02 -11.06
C ARG A 291 -16.46 14.78 -12.40
N ALA A 292 -15.85 14.01 -13.30
CA ALA A 292 -16.45 13.65 -14.59
C ALA A 292 -17.77 12.88 -14.42
N VAL A 293 -17.84 11.97 -13.44
CA VAL A 293 -19.08 11.24 -13.10
C VAL A 293 -20.18 12.19 -12.62
N HIS A 294 -19.86 13.17 -11.76
CA HIS A 294 -20.84 14.19 -11.36
C HIS A 294 -21.33 15.03 -12.55
N ASP A 295 -20.42 15.48 -13.41
CA ASP A 295 -20.78 16.28 -14.58
C ASP A 295 -21.62 15.46 -15.58
N ALA A 296 -21.32 14.16 -15.75
CA ALA A 296 -22.13 13.23 -16.56
C ALA A 296 -23.56 13.06 -15.99
N ARG A 297 -23.69 12.96 -14.66
CA ARG A 297 -25.00 12.88 -13.99
C ARG A 297 -25.83 14.14 -14.20
N VAL A 298 -25.21 15.32 -14.17
CA VAL A 298 -25.89 16.59 -14.50
C VAL A 298 -26.38 16.61 -15.94
N ARG A 299 -25.64 16.00 -16.87
CA ARG A 299 -26.03 15.84 -18.29
C ARG A 299 -27.05 14.71 -18.52
N GLY A 300 -27.48 13.99 -17.48
CA GLY A 300 -28.51 12.96 -17.55
C GLY A 300 -28.01 11.54 -17.81
N PHE A 301 -26.69 11.33 -17.85
CA PHE A 301 -26.10 10.00 -18.01
C PHE A 301 -26.08 9.24 -16.68
N LYS A 302 -26.35 7.93 -16.75
CA LYS A 302 -26.30 7.04 -15.58
C LYS A 302 -24.87 6.57 -15.31
N ALA A 303 -24.00 7.50 -14.93
CA ALA A 303 -22.60 7.23 -14.62
C ALA A 303 -22.38 6.93 -13.12
N GLY A 304 -21.72 5.83 -12.80
CA GLY A 304 -21.27 5.51 -11.45
C GLY A 304 -19.76 5.62 -11.31
N PHE A 305 -19.30 5.62 -10.06
CA PHE A 305 -17.89 5.65 -9.71
C PHE A 305 -17.55 4.47 -8.78
N PHE A 306 -16.39 3.85 -9.01
CA PHE A 306 -15.81 2.85 -8.12
C PHE A 306 -14.33 3.14 -7.92
N ARG A 307 -13.88 3.25 -6.68
CA ARG A 307 -12.48 3.51 -6.34
C ARG A 307 -11.94 2.43 -5.41
N PRO A 308 -10.98 1.60 -5.85
CA PRO A 308 -10.22 0.80 -4.91
C PRO A 308 -9.33 1.73 -4.07
N ILE A 309 -9.54 1.73 -2.75
CA ILE A 309 -8.59 2.31 -1.78
C ILE A 309 -7.48 1.28 -1.53
N THR A 310 -7.86 0.01 -1.48
CA THR A 310 -6.94 -1.13 -1.47
C THR A 310 -6.71 -1.60 -2.91
N LEU A 311 -5.47 -1.46 -3.39
CA LEU A 311 -5.08 -2.02 -4.69
C LEU A 311 -4.84 -3.51 -4.58
N TRP A 312 -4.18 -3.94 -3.50
CA TRP A 312 -3.89 -5.34 -3.23
C TRP A 312 -4.21 -5.69 -1.78
N PRO A 313 -4.97 -6.77 -1.53
CA PRO A 313 -5.75 -7.56 -2.49
C PRO A 313 -6.75 -6.71 -3.27
N PHE A 314 -6.91 -7.01 -4.56
CA PHE A 314 -7.82 -6.26 -5.42
C PHE A 314 -9.29 -6.55 -5.03
N PRO A 315 -10.20 -5.55 -5.01
CA PRO A 315 -11.62 -5.73 -4.71
C PRO A 315 -12.41 -6.41 -5.86
N ASP A 316 -11.93 -7.59 -6.29
CA ASP A 316 -12.50 -8.38 -7.38
C ASP A 316 -13.94 -8.84 -7.10
N LYS A 317 -14.23 -9.33 -5.89
CA LYS A 317 -15.58 -9.79 -5.50
C LYS A 317 -16.61 -8.67 -5.57
N GLU A 318 -16.20 -7.46 -5.20
CA GLU A 318 -17.06 -6.28 -5.13
C GLU A 318 -17.30 -5.74 -6.53
N LEU A 319 -16.24 -5.64 -7.34
CA LEU A 319 -16.34 -5.27 -8.74
C LEU A 319 -17.15 -6.27 -9.56
N GLU A 320 -17.00 -7.58 -9.33
CA GLU A 320 -17.78 -8.62 -10.01
C GLU A 320 -19.29 -8.46 -9.77
N LYS A 321 -19.69 -8.04 -8.57
CA LYS A 321 -21.12 -7.79 -8.24
C LYS A 321 -21.65 -6.59 -9.02
N LEU A 322 -20.87 -5.51 -9.12
CA LEU A 322 -21.26 -4.30 -9.87
C LEU A 322 -21.28 -4.54 -11.38
N ALA A 323 -20.35 -5.34 -11.89
CA ALA A 323 -20.27 -5.73 -13.30
C ALA A 323 -21.51 -6.46 -13.83
N ARG A 324 -22.39 -6.97 -12.96
CA ARG A 324 -23.68 -7.57 -13.34
C ARG A 324 -24.77 -6.54 -13.62
N LYS A 325 -24.58 -5.30 -13.16
CA LYS A 325 -25.55 -4.20 -13.26
C LYS A 325 -25.16 -3.20 -14.34
N VAL A 326 -23.87 -2.95 -14.50
CA VAL A 326 -23.33 -1.96 -15.44
C VAL A 326 -23.02 -2.59 -16.80
N LYS A 327 -23.14 -1.82 -17.88
CA LYS A 327 -22.85 -2.26 -19.25
C LYS A 327 -21.38 -2.05 -19.61
N THR A 328 -20.82 -0.92 -19.18
CA THR A 328 -19.46 -0.49 -19.52
C THR A 328 -18.72 -0.06 -18.26
N ILE A 329 -17.43 -0.41 -18.16
CA ILE A 329 -16.51 0.04 -17.12
C ILE A 329 -15.34 0.76 -17.81
N ILE A 330 -15.18 2.05 -17.56
CA ILE A 330 -14.06 2.86 -18.06
C ILE A 330 -12.96 2.86 -17.00
N VAL A 331 -11.71 2.63 -17.40
CA VAL A 331 -10.56 2.56 -16.49
C VAL A 331 -9.54 3.64 -16.88
N PRO A 332 -9.70 4.88 -16.39
CA PRO A 332 -8.69 5.91 -16.55
C PRO A 332 -7.49 5.65 -15.62
N GLU A 333 -6.29 5.56 -16.19
CA GLU A 333 -5.05 5.33 -15.43
C GLU A 333 -3.83 6.03 -16.03
N LEU A 334 -2.88 6.45 -15.18
CA LEU A 334 -1.65 7.13 -15.60
C LEU A 334 -0.53 6.15 -15.98
N ASN A 335 -0.89 5.11 -16.73
CA ASN A 335 -0.02 4.05 -17.22
C ASN A 335 -0.66 3.41 -18.48
N CYS A 336 0.02 2.46 -19.13
CA CYS A 336 -0.45 1.82 -20.37
C CYS A 336 -1.33 0.57 -20.16
N GLY A 337 -2.10 0.48 -19.08
CA GLY A 337 -3.03 -0.64 -18.86
C GLY A 337 -2.57 -1.63 -17.80
N GLN A 338 -2.26 -1.18 -16.59
CA GLN A 338 -1.93 -2.08 -15.49
C GLN A 338 -3.18 -2.56 -14.75
N MET A 339 -3.99 -1.63 -14.24
CA MET A 339 -5.15 -2.00 -13.43
C MET A 339 -6.30 -2.54 -14.29
N VAL A 340 -6.40 -2.10 -15.56
CA VAL A 340 -7.43 -2.60 -16.48
C VAL A 340 -7.44 -4.12 -16.61
N LEU A 341 -6.27 -4.78 -16.56
CA LEU A 341 -6.19 -6.25 -16.67
C LEU A 341 -6.82 -6.96 -15.47
N GLU A 342 -6.72 -6.37 -14.27
CA GLU A 342 -7.36 -6.89 -13.07
C GLU A 342 -8.87 -6.65 -13.10
N VAL A 343 -9.29 -5.50 -13.65
CA VAL A 343 -10.70 -5.20 -13.90
C VAL A 343 -11.30 -6.23 -14.86
N GLU A 344 -10.65 -6.50 -15.99
CA GLU A 344 -11.09 -7.53 -16.94
C GLU A 344 -11.20 -8.92 -16.29
N ARG A 345 -10.19 -9.30 -15.50
CA ARG A 345 -10.17 -10.56 -14.73
C ARG A 345 -11.35 -10.67 -13.77
N ALA A 346 -11.67 -9.61 -13.05
CA ALA A 346 -12.78 -9.58 -12.09
C ALA A 346 -14.16 -9.59 -12.78
N VAL A 347 -14.28 -8.84 -13.88
CA VAL A 347 -15.53 -8.65 -14.63
C VAL A 347 -15.93 -9.91 -15.40
N ARG A 348 -14.94 -10.65 -15.94
CA ARG A 348 -15.14 -11.89 -16.73
C ARG A 348 -16.13 -11.70 -17.89
N GLY A 349 -15.98 -10.58 -18.61
CA GLY A 349 -16.80 -10.26 -19.79
C GLY A 349 -18.25 -9.87 -19.52
N ARG A 350 -18.65 -9.69 -18.25
CA ARG A 350 -20.04 -9.28 -17.90
C ARG A 350 -20.35 -7.82 -18.24
N ALA A 351 -19.32 -6.98 -18.26
CA ALA A 351 -19.38 -5.60 -18.73
C ALA A 351 -18.23 -5.37 -19.71
N LYS A 352 -18.42 -4.45 -20.67
CA LYS A 352 -17.36 -4.00 -21.57
C LYS A 352 -16.35 -3.18 -20.76
N VAL A 353 -15.07 -3.55 -20.81
CA VAL A 353 -14.01 -2.76 -20.18
C VAL A 353 -13.38 -1.84 -21.23
N VAL A 354 -13.26 -0.56 -20.92
CA VAL A 354 -12.69 0.47 -21.80
C VAL A 354 -11.45 1.06 -21.12
N PRO A 355 -10.23 0.70 -21.57
CA PRO A 355 -9.02 1.35 -21.08
C PRO A 355 -8.98 2.82 -21.51
N LEU A 356 -8.56 3.70 -20.61
CA LEU A 356 -8.30 5.11 -20.90
C LEU A 356 -6.93 5.48 -20.30
N ASN A 357 -5.91 5.53 -21.14
CA ASN A 357 -4.52 5.63 -20.69
C ASN A 357 -3.94 7.02 -20.97
N LEU A 358 -3.32 7.63 -19.97
CA LEU A 358 -2.57 8.89 -20.11
C LEU A 358 -1.16 8.71 -19.55
N VAL A 359 -0.14 8.96 -20.37
CA VAL A 359 1.26 8.67 -20.02
C VAL A 359 2.22 9.83 -20.34
N ASN A 360 1.68 11.04 -20.45
CA ASN A 360 2.45 12.25 -20.75
C ASN A 360 2.93 13.00 -19.49
N GLY A 361 2.69 12.45 -18.29
CA GLY A 361 3.08 13.06 -17.02
C GLY A 361 2.09 14.10 -16.47
N GLU A 362 0.93 14.25 -17.10
CA GLU A 362 -0.15 15.13 -16.64
C GLU A 362 -1.32 14.32 -16.04
N LEU A 363 -2.25 15.01 -15.40
CA LEU A 363 -3.51 14.43 -14.92
C LEU A 363 -4.60 14.61 -15.98
N PHE A 364 -5.53 13.65 -16.04
CA PHE A 364 -6.76 13.82 -16.81
C PHE A 364 -7.52 15.07 -16.38
N MET A 365 -7.94 15.87 -17.35
CA MET A 365 -9.02 16.83 -17.17
C MET A 365 -10.34 16.06 -17.07
N PRO A 366 -11.27 16.47 -16.17
CA PRO A 366 -12.58 15.81 -16.06
C PRO A 366 -13.34 15.71 -17.39
N GLU A 367 -13.21 16.71 -18.26
CA GLU A 367 -13.89 16.72 -19.58
C GLU A 367 -13.41 15.58 -20.51
N GLU A 368 -12.14 15.16 -20.41
CA GLU A 368 -11.60 14.06 -21.22
C GLU A 368 -12.26 12.74 -20.84
N ILE A 369 -12.45 12.51 -19.53
CA ILE A 369 -13.14 11.31 -19.02
C ILE A 369 -14.64 11.41 -19.32
N LEU A 370 -15.23 12.59 -19.16
CA LEU A 370 -16.64 12.85 -19.44
C LEU A 370 -16.97 12.54 -20.90
N THR A 371 -16.16 12.99 -21.85
CA THR A 371 -16.34 12.72 -23.29
C THR A 371 -16.46 11.20 -23.54
N VAL A 372 -15.58 10.40 -22.91
CA VAL A 372 -15.63 8.95 -23.05
C VAL A 372 -16.88 8.35 -22.38
N ILE A 373 -17.34 8.90 -21.26
CA ILE A 373 -18.63 8.49 -20.65
C ILE A 373 -19.77 8.71 -21.65
N GLU A 374 -19.83 9.87 -22.30
CA GLU A 374 -20.89 10.20 -23.27
C GLU A 374 -20.87 9.31 -24.51
N GLU A 375 -19.68 8.91 -24.97
CA GLU A 375 -19.52 8.02 -26.13
C GLU A 375 -19.99 6.58 -25.87
N VAL A 376 -20.00 6.12 -24.61
CA VAL A 376 -20.26 4.71 -24.25
C VAL A 376 -21.54 4.47 -23.45
N ALA A 377 -22.26 5.55 -23.09
CA ALA A 377 -23.48 5.51 -22.26
C ALA A 377 -24.75 5.07 -23.00
#